data_AF-A0A5M5C3Y6-F1
#
_entry.id   AF-A0A5M5C3Y6-F1
#
_cell.length_a   1.000
_cell.length_b   1.000
_cell.length_c   1.000
_cell.angle_alpha   90.00
_cell.angle_beta   90.00
_cell.angle_gamma   90.00
#
_symmetry.space_group_name_H-M   'P 1'
#
loop_
_entity.id
_entity.type
_entity.pdbx_description
1 polymer ?
#
loop_
_entity_poly.entity_id
_entity_poly.type
_entity_poly.pdbx_seq_one_letter_code
_entity_poly.pdbx_strand_id
1 'polypeptide(L)' 'MNDNKLMNRAADNIRILAASMVEKANSGHPGGAMGGADFVNVLFSEFLVYD' A
#
# COMPACT_ATOMS: atom_id res chain seq x y z
N MET A 1 -19.14 -1.12 -2.14
CA MET A 1 -17.98 -0.94 -1.24
C MET A 1 -17.23 -2.24 -1.21
N ASN A 2 -15.91 -2.19 -1.41
CA ASN A 2 -15.07 -3.37 -1.32
C ASN A 2 -15.13 -4.01 0.07
N ASP A 3 -14.87 -5.31 0.16
CA ASP A 3 -14.81 -6.00 1.44
C ASP A 3 -13.66 -5.42 2.30
N ASN A 4 -13.97 -4.97 3.51
CA ASN A 4 -12.99 -4.39 4.43
C ASN A 4 -11.83 -5.35 4.71
N LYS A 5 -12.10 -6.66 4.79
CA LYS A 5 -11.03 -7.64 5.03
C LYS A 5 -10.07 -7.74 3.84
N LEU A 6 -10.59 -7.67 2.62
CA LEU A 6 -9.77 -7.61 1.41
C LEU A 6 -8.97 -6.29 1.33
N MET A 7 -9.60 -5.16 1.63
CA MET A 7 -8.94 -3.85 1.63
C MET A 7 -7.79 -3.78 2.65
N ASN A 8 -8.01 -4.27 3.87
CA ASN A 8 -6.96 -4.31 4.88
C ASN A 8 -5.79 -5.20 4.44
N ARG A 9 -6.09 -6.37 3.85
CA ARG A 9 -5.04 -7.26 3.33
C ARG A 9 -4.25 -6.62 2.18
N ALA A 10 -4.91 -5.89 1.29
CA ALA A 10 -4.23 -5.17 0.21
C ALA A 10 -3.31 -4.06 0.74
N ALA A 11 -3.77 -3.28 1.73
CA ALA A 11 -2.95 -2.28 2.41
C ALA A 11 -1.75 -2.93 3.13
N ASP A 12 -1.94 -4.06 3.81
CA ASP A 12 -0.84 -4.80 4.44
C ASP A 12 0.19 -5.31 3.42
N ASN A 13 -0.27 -5.76 2.25
CA ASN A 13 0.64 -6.13 1.16
C ASN A 13 1.47 -4.93 0.68
N ILE A 14 0.86 -3.75 0.53
CA ILE A 14 1.60 -2.51 0.19
C ILE A 14 2.67 -2.22 1.25
N ARG A 15 2.34 -2.36 2.54
CA ARG A 15 3.30 -2.13 3.65
C ARG A 15 4.49 -3.07 3.58
N ILE A 16 4.25 -4.37 3.42
CA ILE A 16 5.32 -5.37 3.38
C ILE A 16 6.15 -5.27 2.10
N LEU A 17 5.54 -4.94 0.97
CA LEU A 17 6.29 -4.64 -0.26
C LEU A 17 7.17 -3.41 -0.08
N ALA A 18 6.64 -2.31 0.49
CA ALA A 18 7.43 -1.11 0.76
C ALA A 18 8.62 -1.38 1.70
N ALA A 19 8.39 -2.14 2.78
CA ALA A 19 9.44 -2.50 3.72
C ALA A 19 10.50 -3.41 3.06
N SER A 20 10.09 -4.47 2.37
CA SER A 20 11.00 -5.45 1.75
C SER A 20 11.83 -4.86 0.61
N MET A 21 11.28 -3.91 -0.16
CA MET A 21 12.02 -3.21 -1.21
C MET A 21 13.13 -2.34 -0.62
N VAL A 22 12.85 -1.59 0.45
CA VAL A 22 13.86 -0.77 1.14
C VAL A 22 14.93 -1.65 1.79
N GLU A 23 14.52 -2.73 2.45
CA GLU A 23 15.45 -3.70 3.05
C GLU A 23 16.40 -4.28 2.00
N LYS A 24 15.85 -4.76 0.87
CA LYS A 24 16.65 -5.31 -0.23
C LYS A 24 17.59 -4.29 -0.87
N ALA A 25 17.17 -3.03 -0.99
CA ALA A 25 17.99 -1.96 -1.54
C ALA A 25 19.02 -1.42 -0.53
N ASN A 26 18.91 -1.80 0.74
CA ASN A 26 19.68 -1.23 1.86
C ASN A 26 19.64 0.32 1.88
N SER A 27 18.54 0.89 1.40
CA SER A 27 18.37 2.33 1.20
C SER A 27 16.90 2.69 0.97
N GLY A 28 16.44 3.79 1.55
CA GLY A 28 15.07 4.32 1.39
C GLY A 28 14.34 4.61 2.71
N HIS A 29 13.12 5.13 2.61
CA HIS A 29 12.28 5.50 3.76
C HIS A 29 10.89 4.86 3.64
N PRO A 30 10.63 3.69 4.26
CA PRO A 30 9.41 2.94 4.05
C PRO A 30 8.21 3.52 4.83
N GLY A 31 8.48 4.32 5.88
CA GLY A 31 7.44 4.81 6.80
C GLY A 31 6.34 5.63 6.12
N GLY A 32 6.67 6.48 5.15
CA GLY A 32 5.67 7.26 4.41
C GLY A 32 4.75 6.38 3.56
N ALA A 33 5.31 5.41 2.83
CA ALA A 33 4.55 4.48 2.02
C ALA A 33 3.68 3.55 2.89
N MET A 34 4.20 3.08 4.03
CA MET A 34 3.47 2.23 4.96
C MET A 34 2.32 2.97 5.66
N GLY A 35 2.54 4.23 6.06
CA GLY A 35 1.52 5.08 6.66
C GLY A 35 0.43 5.48 5.68
N GLY A 36 0.75 5.56 4.39
CA GLY A 36 -0.20 5.88 3.33
C GLY A 36 -0.97 4.69 2.73
N ALA A 37 -0.67 3.46 3.15
CA ALA A 37 -1.15 2.26 2.47
C ALA A 37 -2.70 2.16 2.38
N ASP A 38 -3.43 2.54 3.44
CA ASP A 38 -4.89 2.44 3.45
C ASP A 38 -5.53 3.42 2.44
N PHE A 39 -5.09 4.68 2.44
CA PHE A 39 -5.69 5.69 1.55
C PHE A 39 -5.29 5.45 0.09
N VAL A 40 -4.06 5.00 -0.18
CA VAL A 40 -3.63 4.67 -1.55
C VAL A 40 -4.43 3.47 -2.07
N ASN A 41 -4.66 2.46 -1.22
CA ASN A 41 -5.49 1.32 -1.60
C ASN A 41 -6.92 1.76 -1.93
N VAL A 42 -7.53 2.64 -1.13
CA VAL A 42 -8.87 3.19 -1.43
C VAL A 42 -8.86 4.03 -2.72
N LEU A 43 -7.90 4.93 -2.87
CA LEU A 43 -7.78 5.79 -4.06
C LEU A 43 -7.72 4.93 -5.34
N PHE A 44 -6.81 3.96 -5.40
CA PHE A 44 -6.60 3.15 -6.59
C PHE A 44 -7.70 2.11 -6.84
N SER A 45 -8.37 1.62 -5.80
CA SER A 45 -9.41 0.59 -5.96
C SER A 45 -10.81 1.14 -6.21
N GLU A 46 -11.09 2.40 -5.81
CA GLU A 46 -12.45 2.95 -5.88
C GLU A 46 -12.58 4.24 -6.68
N PHE A 47 -11.54 5.07 -6.78
CA PHE A 47 -11.69 6.44 -7.28
C PHE A 47 -10.79 6.82 -8.44
N LEU A 48 -9.59 6.24 -8.51
CA LEU A 48 -8.63 6.57 -9.54
C LEU A 48 -9.04 5.92 -10.86
N VAL A 49 -9.27 6.75 -11.87
CA VAL A 49 -9.44 6.29 -13.25
C VAL A 49 -8.08 6.27 -13.92
N TYR A 50 -7.60 5.09 -14.26
CA TYR A 50 -6.35 4.85 -14.95
C TYR A 50 -6.55 3.75 -16.01
N ASP A 51 -5.58 3.62 -16.92
CA ASP A 51 -5.55 2.65 -18.03
C ASP A 51 -5.14 1.25 -17.54
#